data_AF-A0A0Q7G963-F1
#
_entry.id   AF-A0A0Q7G963-F1
#
_cell.length_a   1.000
_cell.length_b   1.000
_cell.length_c   1.000
_cell.angle_alpha   90.00
_cell.angle_beta   90.00
_cell.angle_gamma   90.00
#
_symmetry.space_group_name_H-M   'P 1'
#
loop_
_entity.id
_entity.type
_entity.pdbx_description
1 polymer ?
#
loop_
_entity_poly.entity_id
_entity_poly.type
_entity_poly.pdbx_seq_one_letter_code
_entity_poly.pdbx_strand_id
1 'polypeptide(L)'
;MKNLKKFAFLALLLCLFIPAISISQTNPPPPAMPTQQNKIIVDRIIEAAHYKTYVVDYCLTKINEASAKEGWNEQKAMEITESINYKNFRDAIYNVFAFYDEVELETLLKAYEKDTAYQTTNIMTTNKVLLNNLNIFANDIVKGKYISK
;
A
#
# COMPACT_ATOMS: atom_id res chain seq x y z
N MET A 1 51.32 -31.71 10.05
CA MET A 1 50.22 -31.24 9.14
C MET A 1 49.11 -32.27 8.87
N LYS A 2 49.28 -33.58 9.13
CA LYS A 2 48.23 -34.60 8.85
C LYS A 2 46.92 -34.42 9.66
N ASN A 3 47.00 -33.93 10.90
CA ASN A 3 45.82 -33.77 11.76
C ASN A 3 44.97 -32.53 11.43
N LEU A 4 45.58 -31.48 10.88
CA LEU A 4 44.88 -30.24 10.49
C LEU A 4 43.87 -30.50 9.36
N LYS A 5 44.22 -31.38 8.41
CA LYS A 5 43.32 -31.80 7.32
C LYS A 5 42.10 -32.59 7.81
N LYS A 6 42.25 -33.36 8.89
CA LYS A 6 41.14 -34.14 9.49
C LYS A 6 40.12 -33.22 10.18
N PHE A 7 40.60 -32.19 10.90
CA PHE A 7 39.71 -31.20 11.51
C PHE A 7 39.02 -30.33 10.47
N ALA A 8 39.72 -29.94 9.39
CA ALA A 8 39.11 -29.21 8.28
C ALA A 8 38.00 -30.03 7.58
N PHE A 9 38.23 -31.33 7.38
CA PHE A 9 37.23 -32.22 6.80
C PHE A 9 36.02 -32.42 7.72
N LEU A 10 36.26 -32.58 9.03
CA LEU A 10 35.19 -32.70 10.02
C LEU A 10 34.34 -31.43 10.13
N ALA A 11 34.99 -30.25 10.08
CA ALA A 11 34.30 -28.96 10.07
C ALA A 11 33.44 -28.78 8.81
N LEU A 12 33.93 -29.18 7.64
CA LEU A 12 33.17 -29.14 6.39
C LEU A 12 31.94 -30.05 6.45
N LEU A 13 32.07 -31.23 7.05
CA LEU A 13 30.98 -32.19 7.23
C LEU A 13 29.91 -31.68 8.20
N LEU A 14 30.31 -30.97 9.26
CA LEU A 14 29.40 -30.33 10.22
C LEU A 14 28.56 -29.21 9.58
N CYS A 15 29.12 -28.45 8.63
CA CYS A 15 28.38 -27.41 7.91
C CYS A 15 27.25 -27.97 7.00
N LEU A 16 27.36 -29.23 6.56
CA LEU A 16 26.32 -29.89 5.75
C LEU A 16 25.09 -30.31 6.57
N PHE A 17 25.20 -30.33 7.90
CA PHE A 17 24.10 -30.66 8.82
C PHE A 17 23.45 -29.43 9.44
N ILE A 18 23.77 -28.22 9.00
CA ILE A 18 22.98 -27.04 9.36
C ILE A 18 21.64 -27.19 8.64
N PRO A 19 20.53 -27.48 9.33
CA PRO A 19 19.24 -27.48 8.67
C PRO A 19 19.05 -26.08 8.10
N ALA A 20 18.88 -25.98 6.78
CA ALA A 20 18.40 -24.77 6.17
C ALA A 20 16.99 -24.56 6.72
N ILE A 21 16.88 -23.81 7.82
CA ILE A 21 15.61 -23.28 8.29
C ILE A 21 15.23 -22.20 7.28
N SER A 22 14.74 -22.65 6.14
CA SER A 22 14.11 -21.81 5.15
C SER A 22 12.83 -21.30 5.79
N ILE A 23 12.86 -20.09 6.33
CA ILE A 23 11.64 -19.34 6.64
C ILE A 23 10.99 -19.10 5.29
N SER A 24 10.15 -20.04 4.86
CA SER A 24 9.26 -19.82 3.73
C SER A 24 8.43 -18.60 4.08
N GLN A 25 8.58 -17.51 3.33
CA GLN A 25 7.73 -16.34 3.46
C GLN A 25 6.32 -16.80 3.06
N THR A 26 5.49 -17.15 4.04
CA THR A 26 4.07 -17.25 3.81
C THR A 26 3.60 -15.85 3.44
N ASN A 27 3.02 -15.70 2.25
CA ASN A 27 2.41 -14.44 1.86
C ASN A 27 1.49 -13.97 3.00
N PRO A 28 1.52 -12.68 3.36
CA PRO A 28 0.58 -12.16 4.36
C PRO A 28 -0.85 -12.49 3.92
N PRO A 29 -1.76 -12.80 4.86
CA PRO A 29 -3.15 -13.03 4.51
C PRO A 29 -3.69 -11.83 3.72
N PRO A 30 -4.61 -12.06 2.78
CA PRO A 30 -5.24 -10.97 2.07
C PRO A 30 -5.92 -10.02 3.07
N PRO A 31 -5.98 -8.71 2.76
CA PRO A 31 -6.65 -7.76 3.64
C PRO A 31 -8.10 -8.19 3.87
N ALA A 32 -8.60 -7.98 5.09
CA ALA A 32 -10.02 -8.14 5.38
C ALA A 32 -10.82 -7.16 4.50
N MET A 33 -11.97 -7.62 3.99
CA MET A 33 -12.82 -6.84 3.08
C MET A 33 -14.24 -6.73 3.62
N PRO A 34 -14.95 -5.62 3.39
CA PRO A 34 -16.38 -5.53 3.70
C PRO A 34 -17.18 -6.56 2.90
N THR A 35 -18.37 -6.89 3.40
CA THR A 35 -19.36 -7.68 2.64
C THR A 35 -19.74 -6.98 1.33
N GLN A 36 -20.37 -7.69 0.40
CA GLN A 36 -20.80 -7.09 -0.87
C GLN A 36 -21.78 -5.94 -0.67
N GLN A 37 -22.71 -6.06 0.29
CA GLN A 37 -23.65 -5.00 0.64
C GLN A 37 -22.91 -3.79 1.23
N ASN A 38 -22.00 -4.03 2.19
CA ASN A 38 -21.25 -2.97 2.83
C ASN A 38 -20.31 -2.23 1.87
N LYS A 39 -19.79 -2.91 0.84
CA LYS A 39 -18.98 -2.26 -0.22
C LYS A 39 -19.74 -1.14 -0.92
N ILE A 40 -21.05 -1.28 -1.14
CA ILE A 40 -21.87 -0.24 -1.80
C ILE A 40 -21.89 1.03 -0.93
N ILE A 41 -22.05 0.88 0.38
CA ILE A 41 -22.07 2.02 1.32
C ILE A 41 -20.66 2.62 1.43
N VAL A 42 -19.63 1.78 1.50
CA VAL A 42 -18.23 2.25 1.54
C VAL A 42 -17.86 3.00 0.26
N ASP A 43 -18.34 2.58 -0.91
CA ASP A 43 -18.12 3.32 -2.17
C ASP A 43 -18.72 4.74 -2.09
N ARG A 44 -19.91 4.89 -1.49
CA ARG A 44 -20.52 6.21 -1.24
C ARG A 44 -19.73 7.04 -0.22
N ILE A 45 -19.17 6.42 0.82
CA ILE A 45 -18.29 7.09 1.80
C ILE A 45 -17.03 7.61 1.09
N ILE A 46 -16.41 6.79 0.24
CA ILE A 46 -15.22 7.13 -0.56
C ILE A 46 -15.51 8.34 -1.45
N GLU A 47 -16.68 8.37 -2.09
CA GLU A 47 -17.13 9.48 -2.93
C GLU A 47 -17.37 10.73 -2.09
N ALA A 48 -18.15 10.64 -1.01
CA ALA A 48 -18.48 11.76 -0.14
C ALA A 48 -17.25 12.44 0.51
N ALA A 49 -16.16 11.70 0.74
CA ALA A 49 -14.91 12.25 1.27
C ALA A 49 -13.82 12.52 0.22
N HIS A 50 -14.12 12.39 -1.08
CA HIS A 50 -13.17 12.63 -2.17
C HIS A 50 -11.84 11.84 -2.05
N TYR A 51 -11.89 10.63 -1.49
CA TYR A 51 -10.68 9.83 -1.24
C TYR A 51 -9.88 9.53 -2.50
N LYS A 52 -10.55 9.27 -3.62
CA LYS A 52 -9.89 9.03 -4.91
C LYS A 52 -9.06 10.25 -5.34
N THR A 53 -9.66 11.44 -5.28
CA THR A 53 -9.00 12.70 -5.66
C THR A 53 -7.76 12.91 -4.82
N TYR A 54 -7.89 12.78 -3.49
CA TYR A 54 -6.74 12.94 -2.61
C TYR A 54 -5.62 11.94 -2.90
N VAL A 55 -5.94 10.65 -3.09
CA VAL A 55 -4.91 9.63 -3.35
C VAL A 55 -4.13 9.98 -4.62
N VAL A 56 -4.83 10.42 -5.67
CA VAL A 56 -4.20 10.86 -6.92
C VAL A 56 -3.33 12.10 -6.69
N ASP A 57 -3.85 13.13 -6.03
CA ASP A 57 -3.11 14.37 -5.76
C ASP A 57 -1.87 14.15 -4.90
N TYR A 58 -1.97 13.25 -3.92
CA TYR A 58 -0.85 12.85 -3.08
C TYR A 58 0.25 12.16 -3.91
N CYS A 59 -0.14 11.23 -4.79
CA CYS A 59 0.81 10.58 -5.69
C CYS A 59 1.48 11.58 -6.65
N LEU A 60 0.69 12.48 -7.27
CA LEU A 60 1.20 13.54 -8.13
C LEU A 60 2.21 14.44 -7.41
N THR A 61 1.93 14.80 -6.17
CA THR A 61 2.86 15.58 -5.33
C THR A 61 4.18 14.84 -5.15
N LYS A 62 4.15 13.54 -4.83
CA LYS A 62 5.38 12.73 -4.67
C LYS A 62 6.15 12.53 -5.97
N ILE A 63 5.46 12.40 -7.08
CA ILE A 63 6.08 12.34 -8.41
C ILE A 63 6.77 13.67 -8.73
N ASN A 64 6.11 14.81 -8.49
CA ASN A 64 6.69 16.13 -8.75
C ASN A 64 7.92 16.40 -7.86
N GLU A 65 7.86 16.04 -6.58
CA GLU A 65 9.00 16.10 -5.66
C GLU A 65 10.19 15.27 -6.19
N ALA A 66 9.95 14.04 -6.62
CA ALA A 66 10.99 13.14 -7.13
C ALA A 66 11.55 13.62 -8.49
N SER A 67 10.67 14.01 -9.41
CA SER A 67 11.01 14.51 -10.75
C SER A 67 11.94 15.72 -10.65
N ALA A 68 11.62 16.69 -9.78
CA ALA A 68 12.45 17.87 -9.56
C ALA A 68 13.80 17.53 -8.91
N LYS A 69 13.80 16.60 -7.94
CA LYS A 69 15.02 16.18 -7.22
C LYS A 69 15.99 15.40 -8.11
N GLU A 70 15.48 14.55 -8.99
CA GLU A 70 16.26 13.63 -9.81
C GLU A 70 16.48 14.12 -11.25
N GLY A 71 15.87 15.25 -11.64
CA GLY A 71 16.03 15.83 -12.97
C GLY A 71 15.42 14.97 -14.07
N TRP A 72 14.21 14.43 -13.86
CA TRP A 72 13.54 13.60 -14.87
C TRP A 72 13.19 14.43 -16.11
N ASN A 73 13.26 13.80 -17.28
CA ASN A 73 12.71 14.39 -18.49
C ASN A 73 11.17 14.27 -18.51
N GLU A 74 10.53 15.04 -19.39
CA GLU A 74 9.07 15.08 -19.52
C GLU A 74 8.47 13.69 -19.80
N GLN A 75 9.13 12.90 -20.65
CA GLN A 75 8.68 11.55 -20.98
C GLN A 75 8.59 10.64 -19.75
N LYS A 76 9.65 10.59 -18.93
CA LYS A 76 9.67 9.77 -17.70
C LYS A 76 8.64 10.28 -16.69
N ALA A 77 8.53 11.58 -16.52
CA ALA A 77 7.55 12.17 -15.60
C ALA A 77 6.11 11.83 -16.01
N MET A 78 5.81 11.90 -17.31
CA MET A 78 4.52 11.54 -17.88
C MET A 78 4.22 10.04 -17.71
N GLU A 79 5.15 9.16 -18.07
CA GLU A 79 5.00 7.70 -17.93
C GLU A 79 4.72 7.28 -16.47
N ILE A 80 5.45 7.85 -15.51
CA ILE A 80 5.23 7.59 -14.09
C ILE A 80 3.86 8.13 -13.63
N THR A 81 3.47 9.32 -14.10
CA THR A 81 2.17 9.92 -13.79
C THR A 81 1.00 9.08 -14.31
N GLU A 82 1.11 8.58 -15.54
CA GLU A 82 0.09 7.71 -16.15
C GLU A 82 -0.01 6.34 -15.46
N SER A 83 1.02 5.92 -14.74
CA SER A 83 1.00 4.68 -13.95
C SER A 83 0.12 4.75 -12.68
N ILE A 84 -0.35 5.94 -12.29
CA ILE A 84 -1.26 6.09 -11.14
C ILE A 84 -2.58 5.39 -11.43
N ASN A 85 -2.84 4.28 -10.73
CA ASN A 85 -4.11 3.58 -10.79
C ASN A 85 -4.70 3.39 -9.39
N TYR A 86 -5.74 4.17 -9.07
CA TYR A 86 -6.44 4.12 -7.78
C TYR A 86 -6.90 2.70 -7.39
N LYS A 87 -7.23 1.84 -8.36
CA LYS A 87 -7.65 0.46 -8.07
C LYS A 87 -6.59 -0.33 -7.30
N ASN A 88 -5.31 -0.01 -7.48
CA ASN A 88 -4.20 -0.67 -6.80
C ASN A 88 -4.08 -0.27 -5.32
N PHE A 89 -4.73 0.81 -4.90
CA PHE A 89 -4.76 1.28 -3.51
C PHE A 89 -6.12 1.06 -2.83
N ARG A 90 -7.20 0.96 -3.60
CA ARG A 90 -8.59 0.91 -3.12
C ARG A 90 -8.83 -0.16 -2.05
N ASP A 91 -8.19 -1.32 -2.14
CA ASP A 91 -8.39 -2.39 -1.16
C ASP A 91 -7.88 -2.02 0.24
N ALA A 92 -6.86 -1.16 0.34
CA ALA A 92 -6.42 -0.61 1.63
C ALA A 92 -7.50 0.27 2.27
N ILE A 93 -8.27 1.01 1.46
CA ILE A 93 -9.39 1.81 1.94
C ILE A 93 -10.53 0.90 2.39
N TYR A 94 -10.91 -0.10 1.58
CA TYR A 94 -11.93 -1.08 1.96
C TYR A 94 -11.58 -1.80 3.26
N ASN A 95 -10.30 -2.12 3.47
CA ASN A 95 -9.84 -2.77 4.69
C ASN A 95 -10.14 -1.97 5.96
N VAL A 96 -10.11 -0.63 5.91
CA VAL A 96 -10.47 0.21 7.06
C VAL A 96 -11.92 0.01 7.48
N PHE A 97 -12.80 -0.32 6.54
CA PHE A 97 -14.24 -0.49 6.77
C PHE A 97 -14.68 -1.96 6.91
N ALA A 98 -13.74 -2.91 6.88
CA ALA A 98 -14.06 -4.33 6.75
C ALA A 98 -14.87 -4.93 7.92
N PHE A 99 -14.79 -4.31 9.09
CA PHE A 99 -15.41 -4.80 10.32
C PHE A 99 -16.61 -3.97 10.79
N TYR A 100 -17.01 -2.96 10.01
CA TYR A 100 -18.19 -2.16 10.31
C TYR A 100 -19.44 -2.90 9.85
N ASP A 101 -20.49 -2.84 10.66
CA ASP A 101 -21.82 -3.27 10.23
C ASP A 101 -22.51 -2.22 9.35
N GLU A 102 -23.66 -2.58 8.78
CA GLU A 102 -24.41 -1.70 7.88
C GLU A 102 -24.88 -0.40 8.56
N VAL A 103 -25.29 -0.48 9.82
CA VAL A 103 -25.82 0.67 10.57
C VAL A 103 -24.69 1.66 10.88
N GLU A 104 -23.52 1.15 11.26
CA GLU A 104 -22.33 1.98 11.50
C GLU A 104 -21.87 2.67 10.21
N LEU A 105 -21.88 1.96 9.07
CA LEU A 105 -21.52 2.52 7.76
C LEU A 105 -22.50 3.60 7.30
N GLU A 106 -23.80 3.37 7.42
CA GLU A 106 -24.82 4.39 7.10
C GLU A 106 -24.70 5.63 8.00
N THR A 107 -24.32 5.43 9.27
CA THR A 107 -24.08 6.54 10.19
C THR A 107 -22.85 7.36 9.78
N LEU A 108 -21.76 6.69 9.41
CA LEU A 108 -20.55 7.34 8.89
C LEU A 108 -20.84 8.12 7.59
N LEU A 109 -21.58 7.50 6.67
CA LEU A 109 -21.92 8.12 5.40
C LEU A 109 -22.70 9.43 5.61
N LYS A 110 -23.71 9.42 6.47
CA LYS A 110 -24.46 10.64 6.81
C LYS A 110 -23.58 11.73 7.42
N ALA A 111 -22.58 11.36 8.21
CA ALA A 111 -21.63 12.33 8.76
C ALA A 111 -20.77 12.97 7.66
N TYR A 112 -20.28 12.15 6.71
CA TYR A 112 -19.43 12.61 5.61
C TYR A 112 -20.18 13.46 4.59
N GLU A 113 -21.44 13.12 4.31
CA GLU A 113 -22.33 13.90 3.44
C GLU A 113 -22.71 15.26 4.06
N LYS A 114 -22.76 15.35 5.40
CA LYS A 114 -23.21 16.56 6.12
C LYS A 114 -22.09 17.56 6.38
N ASP A 115 -20.88 17.10 6.71
CA ASP A 115 -19.78 17.96 7.13
C ASP A 115 -18.67 18.01 6.06
N THR A 116 -18.55 19.17 5.41
CA THR A 116 -17.54 19.44 4.38
C THR A 116 -16.10 19.37 4.91
N ALA A 117 -15.90 19.35 6.23
CA ALA A 117 -14.58 19.08 6.82
C ALA A 117 -14.03 17.71 6.38
N TYR A 118 -14.90 16.72 6.19
CA TYR A 118 -14.51 15.39 5.69
C TYR A 118 -14.00 15.41 4.25
N GLN A 119 -14.44 16.37 3.44
CA GLN A 119 -13.99 16.58 2.06
C GLN A 119 -12.66 17.35 1.98
N THR A 120 -12.39 18.22 2.97
CA THR A 120 -11.29 19.20 2.91
C THR A 120 -10.08 18.81 3.76
N THR A 121 -10.28 18.18 4.91
CA THR A 121 -9.20 17.82 5.86
C THR A 121 -8.57 16.46 5.56
N ASN A 122 -8.99 15.81 4.47
CA ASN A 122 -8.83 14.39 4.18
C ASN A 122 -8.48 13.52 5.40
N ILE A 123 -9.52 13.13 6.09
CA ILE A 123 -9.49 12.25 7.25
C ILE A 123 -8.82 10.89 7.03
N MET A 124 -8.56 10.47 5.78
CA MET A 124 -7.71 9.31 5.47
C MET A 124 -6.37 9.36 6.21
N THR A 125 -5.84 10.57 6.39
CA THR A 125 -4.55 10.83 7.07
C THR A 125 -4.61 10.62 8.58
N THR A 126 -5.80 10.59 9.18
CA THR A 126 -5.97 10.34 10.61
C THR A 126 -5.82 8.85 10.94
N ASN A 127 -6.02 7.96 9.96
CA ASN A 127 -5.75 6.54 10.08
C ASN A 127 -4.28 6.25 9.72
N LYS A 128 -3.45 5.97 10.73
CA LYS A 128 -2.00 5.70 10.57
C LYS A 128 -1.69 4.55 9.61
N VAL A 129 -2.50 3.48 9.64
CA VAL A 129 -2.30 2.31 8.77
C VAL A 129 -2.57 2.70 7.31
N LEU A 130 -3.68 3.39 7.06
CA LEU A 130 -4.04 3.83 5.72
C LEU A 130 -3.05 4.85 5.16
N LEU A 131 -2.58 5.79 5.99
CA LEU A 131 -1.53 6.74 5.63
C LEU A 131 -0.22 6.03 5.26
N ASN A 132 0.19 5.02 6.04
CA ASN A 132 1.38 4.23 5.73
C ASN A 132 1.24 3.48 4.40
N ASN A 133 0.08 2.88 4.15
CA ASN A 133 -0.20 2.22 2.88
C ASN A 133 -0.13 3.22 1.70
N LEU A 134 -0.65 4.44 1.89
CA LEU A 134 -0.59 5.49 0.86
C LEU A 134 0.85 5.91 0.57
N ASN A 135 1.67 6.04 1.61
CA ASN A 135 3.10 6.34 1.46
C ASN A 135 3.83 5.25 0.69
N ILE A 136 3.56 3.98 0.99
CA ILE A 136 4.15 2.84 0.27
C ILE A 136 3.70 2.86 -1.20
N PHE A 137 2.40 3.04 -1.45
CA PHE A 137 1.84 3.10 -2.79
C PHE A 137 2.46 4.22 -3.64
N ALA A 138 2.51 5.44 -3.11
CA ALA A 138 3.12 6.58 -3.78
C ALA A 138 4.62 6.36 -4.07
N ASN A 139 5.37 5.79 -3.11
CA ASN A 139 6.78 5.45 -3.31
C ASN A 139 6.98 4.37 -4.38
N ASP A 140 6.07 3.40 -4.47
CA ASP A 140 6.13 2.34 -5.47
C ASP A 140 5.81 2.87 -6.87
N ILE A 141 4.90 3.84 -6.99
CA ILE A 141 4.67 4.60 -8.24
C ILE A 141 5.93 5.36 -8.64
N VAL A 142 6.54 6.13 -7.73
CA VAL A 142 7.78 6.89 -8.01
C VAL A 142 8.91 5.97 -8.49
N LYS A 143 8.97 4.74 -7.98
CA LYS A 143 9.94 3.71 -8.40
C LYS A 143 9.58 3.01 -9.71
N GLY A 144 8.48 3.39 -10.36
CA GLY A 144 8.03 2.81 -11.62
C GLY A 144 7.51 1.38 -11.50
N LYS A 145 7.11 0.91 -10.31
CA LYS A 145 6.65 -0.49 -10.13
C LYS A 145 5.36 -0.82 -10.90
N TYR A 146 4.60 0.20 -11.29
CA TYR A 146 3.33 0.07 -12.00
C TYR A 146 3.40 0.39 -13.49
N ILE A 147 4.60 0.68 -14.02
CA ILE A 147 4.80 0.81 -15.46
C ILE A 147 4.81 -0.61 -16.05
N SER A 148 3.90 -0.88 -16.99
CA SER A 148 3.89 -2.13 -17.74
C SER A 148 5.20 -2.25 -18.53
N LYS A 149 5.91 -3.37 -18.34
CA LYS A 149 7.13 -3.68 -19.10
C LYS A 149 6.82 -4.10 -20.54
#